data_AF-A0AAJ6CNQ8-F1
#
_entry.id   AF-A0AAJ6CNQ8-F1
#
_cell.length_a   1.000
_cell.length_b   1.000
_cell.length_c   1.000
_cell.angle_alpha   90.00
_cell.angle_beta   90.00
_cell.angle_gamma   90.00
#
_symmetry.space_group_name_H-M   'P 1'
#
loop_
_entity.id
_entity.type
_entity.pdbx_description
1 polymer ?
#
loop_
_entity_poly.entity_id
_entity_poly.type
_entity_poly.pdbx_seq_one_letter_code
_entity_poly.pdbx_strand_id
1 'polypeptide(L)'
;MSSSGAISALTNVYEFPQVRTTADGRPLQSRGELVKQWLQGHESLNTLDHMYAYRHAYGAFNLLLGRIKDGHVYMNYLTNRPSDAPIRSWHEPKVRGLSNSSPNDPWPKVRWGEALVEDVLARERHDEAELIERLFEVLQSTSASSATQEDLPRLIHVPPMRMPSSADGTRLASAQEVREGTTGWYGTRTSTMILVSRTAPYRAVFVERDCYTLHKNEPRRICYTDPVERAKHERYYEWELTE
;
A
#
# COMPACT_ATOMS: atom_id res chain seq x y z
N MET A 1 9.84 5.47 2.80
CA MET A 1 10.40 5.70 4.14
C MET A 1 11.61 6.61 3.99
N SER A 2 11.86 7.53 4.92
CA SER A 2 13.10 8.33 4.96
C SER A 2 14.15 7.69 5.86
N SER A 3 15.41 8.13 5.75
CA SER A 3 16.47 7.72 6.68
C SER A 3 16.17 8.16 8.12
N SER A 4 15.45 9.26 8.32
CA SER A 4 14.99 9.75 9.62
C SER A 4 13.82 8.97 10.26
N GLY A 5 13.45 7.82 9.70
CA GLY A 5 12.41 6.96 10.25
C GLY A 5 10.97 7.38 9.91
N ALA A 6 10.76 8.36 9.02
CA ALA A 6 9.43 8.72 8.55
C ALA A 6 8.90 7.69 7.54
N ILE A 7 7.66 7.25 7.73
CA ILE A 7 6.96 6.33 6.83
C ILE A 7 5.67 7.02 6.38
N SER A 8 5.34 6.94 5.09
CA SER A 8 4.00 7.29 4.65
C SER A 8 3.57 6.40 3.50
N ALA A 9 2.29 6.02 3.53
CA ALA A 9 1.65 5.24 2.50
C ALA A 9 0.21 5.73 2.31
N LEU A 10 -0.28 5.66 1.08
CA LEU A 10 -1.63 6.07 0.74
C LEU A 10 -2.35 4.95 0.01
N THR A 11 -3.59 4.68 0.40
CA THR A 11 -4.50 3.83 -0.37
C THR A 11 -5.59 4.67 -1.01
N ASN A 12 -6.08 4.21 -2.16
CA ASN A 12 -7.19 4.88 -2.84
C ASN A 12 -8.48 4.68 -2.04
N VAL A 13 -9.40 5.64 -2.10
CA VAL A 13 -10.75 5.44 -1.57
C VAL A 13 -11.68 5.11 -2.74
N TYR A 14 -12.36 3.98 -2.63
CA TYR A 14 -13.28 3.49 -3.66
C TYR A 14 -14.71 3.93 -3.35
N GLU A 15 -14.99 5.22 -3.53
CA GLU A 15 -16.32 5.81 -3.36
C GLU A 15 -16.90 6.26 -4.70
N PHE A 16 -18.20 6.04 -4.90
CA PHE A 16 -18.95 6.55 -6.04
C PHE A 16 -20.04 7.50 -5.53
N PRO A 17 -20.25 8.67 -6.16
CA PRO A 17 -19.50 9.22 -7.29
C PRO A 17 -18.10 9.72 -6.90
N GLN A 18 -17.15 9.61 -7.83
CA GLN A 18 -15.81 10.16 -7.66
C GLN A 18 -15.86 11.69 -7.78
N VAL A 19 -15.50 12.40 -6.70
CA VAL A 19 -15.36 13.86 -6.71
C VAL A 19 -14.15 14.24 -7.56
N ARG A 20 -14.32 15.20 -8.47
CA ARG A 20 -13.27 15.63 -9.42
C ARG A 20 -12.74 17.04 -9.17
N THR A 21 -13.44 17.83 -8.37
CA THR A 21 -13.11 19.22 -8.06
C THR A 21 -13.33 19.50 -6.58
N THR A 22 -12.67 20.52 -6.06
CA THR A 22 -12.95 21.09 -4.74
C THR A 22 -14.34 21.73 -4.71
N ALA A 23 -14.82 22.10 -3.51
CA ALA A 23 -16.11 22.77 -3.33
C ALA A 23 -16.22 24.11 -4.07
N ASP A 24 -15.10 24.80 -4.28
CA ASP A 24 -14.99 26.04 -5.05
C ASP A 24 -14.65 25.82 -6.54
N GLY A 25 -14.74 24.58 -7.03
CA GLY A 25 -14.64 24.23 -8.45
C GLY A 25 -13.21 24.10 -8.99
N ARG A 26 -12.18 24.08 -8.14
CA ARG A 26 -10.79 23.92 -8.58
C ARG A 26 -10.45 22.45 -8.83
N PRO A 27 -9.48 22.16 -9.72
CA PRO A 27 -8.95 20.82 -9.88
C PRO A 27 -8.37 20.29 -8.56
N LEU A 28 -8.57 18.99 -8.30
CA LEU A 28 -7.99 18.34 -7.14
C LEU A 28 -6.47 18.20 -7.28
N GLN A 29 -5.76 18.37 -6.17
CA GLN A 29 -4.32 18.18 -6.10
C GLN A 29 -3.94 16.69 -6.12
N SER A 30 -2.69 16.40 -6.50
CA SER A 30 -2.15 15.04 -6.48
C SER A 30 -1.95 14.58 -5.03
N ARG A 31 -2.60 13.47 -4.67
CA ARG A 31 -2.46 12.84 -3.34
C ARG A 31 -1.03 12.41 -3.01
N GLY A 32 -0.17 12.22 -4.02
CA GLY A 32 1.26 11.95 -3.81
C GLY A 32 1.99 13.09 -3.11
N GLU A 33 1.44 14.31 -3.17
CA GLU A 33 1.97 15.47 -2.45
C GLU A 33 1.90 15.28 -0.92
N LEU A 34 0.81 14.69 -0.40
CA LEU A 34 0.66 14.42 1.04
C LEU A 34 1.77 13.49 1.57
N VAL A 35 2.10 12.44 0.81
CA VAL A 35 3.19 11.51 1.14
C VAL A 35 4.53 12.26 1.16
N LYS A 36 4.78 13.09 0.14
CA LYS A 36 6.01 13.89 0.04
C LYS A 36 6.13 14.89 1.19
N GLN A 37 5.06 15.62 1.50
CA GLN A 37 5.00 16.58 2.61
C GLN A 37 5.36 15.91 3.94
N TRP A 38 4.81 14.72 4.23
CA TRP A 38 5.17 13.99 5.45
C TRP A 38 6.64 13.58 5.47
N LEU A 39 7.11 12.91 4.41
CA LEU A 39 8.49 12.39 4.37
C LEU A 39 9.54 13.51 4.47
N GLN A 40 9.22 14.73 4.05
CA GLN A 40 10.10 15.90 4.12
C GLN A 40 9.91 16.76 5.39
N GLY A 41 8.75 16.70 6.04
CA GLY A 41 8.35 17.64 7.09
C GLY A 41 7.91 17.02 8.42
N HIS A 42 7.96 15.70 8.61
CA HIS A 42 7.45 15.00 9.80
C HIS A 42 8.04 15.45 11.15
N GLU A 43 9.16 16.15 11.18
CA GLU A 43 9.76 16.69 12.41
C GLU A 43 9.02 17.92 12.95
N SER A 44 8.33 18.67 12.09
CA SER A 44 7.53 19.81 12.50
C SER A 44 6.24 19.35 13.17
N LEU A 45 6.00 19.86 14.38
CA LEU A 45 4.79 19.60 15.16
C LEU A 45 3.52 19.98 14.41
N ASN A 46 3.61 20.94 13.49
CA ASN A 46 2.45 21.48 12.76
C ASN A 46 2.16 20.74 11.45
N THR A 47 3.00 19.79 11.03
CA THR A 47 2.84 19.14 9.72
C THR A 47 1.51 18.39 9.64
N LEU A 48 1.15 17.63 10.69
CA LEU A 48 -0.12 16.91 10.71
C LEU A 48 -1.32 17.86 10.70
N ASP A 49 -1.26 18.96 11.46
CA ASP A 49 -2.33 19.97 11.52
C ASP A 49 -2.50 20.69 10.18
N HIS A 50 -1.40 21.00 9.50
CA HIS A 50 -1.43 21.57 8.16
C HIS A 50 -2.06 20.59 7.17
N MET A 51 -1.58 19.34 7.12
CA MET A 51 -2.15 18.31 6.24
C MET A 51 -3.63 18.09 6.52
N TYR A 52 -4.05 18.13 7.79
CA TYR A 52 -5.45 18.12 8.16
C TYR A 52 -6.16 19.33 7.56
N ALA A 53 -5.74 20.55 7.84
CA ALA A 53 -6.42 21.77 7.37
C ALA A 53 -6.65 21.81 5.84
N TYR A 54 -5.68 21.33 5.05
CA TYR A 54 -5.72 21.36 3.58
C TYR A 54 -6.24 20.06 2.93
N ARG A 55 -6.65 19.04 3.71
CA ARG A 55 -7.07 17.71 3.21
C ARG A 55 -8.18 17.71 2.15
N HIS A 56 -9.02 18.76 2.12
CA HIS A 56 -10.13 18.89 1.17
C HIS A 56 -9.70 19.36 -0.23
N ALA A 57 -8.41 19.73 -0.41
CA ALA A 57 -7.85 20.02 -1.73
C ALA A 57 -7.57 18.76 -2.57
N TYR A 58 -7.66 17.57 -1.96
CA TYR A 58 -7.34 16.29 -2.56
C TYR A 58 -8.58 15.42 -2.76
N GLY A 59 -8.53 14.51 -3.73
CA GLY A 59 -9.54 13.44 -3.85
C GLY A 59 -9.57 12.55 -2.61
N ALA A 60 -10.62 11.76 -2.43
CA ALA A 60 -10.77 10.91 -1.25
C ALA A 60 -9.54 10.01 -1.02
N PHE A 61 -9.08 9.92 0.23
CA PHE A 61 -7.87 9.17 0.57
C PHE A 61 -7.91 8.51 1.95
N ASN A 62 -7.09 7.47 2.08
CA ASN A 62 -6.68 6.86 3.32
C ASN A 62 -5.16 7.03 3.41
N LEU A 63 -4.67 7.81 4.36
CA LEU A 63 -3.25 8.14 4.49
C LEU A 63 -2.70 7.61 5.80
N LEU A 64 -1.64 6.82 5.71
CA LEU A 64 -0.86 6.35 6.84
C LEU A 64 0.40 7.20 6.98
N LEU A 65 0.67 7.67 8.19
CA LEU A 65 1.75 8.59 8.55
C LEU A 65 2.48 8.02 9.77
N GLY A 66 3.60 7.36 9.53
CA GLY A 66 4.42 6.74 10.55
C GLY A 66 5.67 7.55 10.88
N ARG A 67 6.11 7.45 12.13
CA ARG A 67 7.44 7.85 12.58
C ARG A 67 8.01 6.74 13.45
N ILE A 68 9.22 6.31 13.13
CA ILE A 68 10.02 5.41 13.94
C ILE A 68 11.14 6.23 14.57
N LYS A 69 11.23 6.20 15.90
CA LYS A 69 12.28 6.90 16.64
C LYS A 69 12.59 6.14 17.92
N ASP A 70 13.88 5.92 18.21
CA ASP A 70 14.34 5.24 19.42
C ASP A 70 13.71 3.85 19.63
N GLY A 71 13.50 3.10 18.54
CA GLY A 71 12.82 1.80 18.55
C GLY A 71 11.30 1.85 18.75
N HIS A 72 10.74 3.06 18.89
CA HIS A 72 9.32 3.30 19.07
C HIS A 72 8.61 3.63 17.75
N VAL A 73 7.38 3.13 17.63
CA VAL A 73 6.54 3.31 16.44
C VAL A 73 5.31 4.15 16.75
N TYR A 74 5.20 5.30 16.07
CA TYR A 74 4.06 6.21 16.13
C TYR A 74 3.38 6.22 14.77
N MET A 75 2.10 5.84 14.71
CA MET A 75 1.33 5.82 13.46
C MET A 75 0.11 6.71 13.58
N ASN A 76 -0.08 7.58 12.59
CA ASN A 76 -1.30 8.34 12.40
C ASN A 76 -1.99 7.88 11.12
N TYR A 77 -3.31 7.82 11.16
CA TYR A 77 -4.16 7.71 9.99
C TYR A 77 -4.88 9.03 9.79
N LEU A 78 -4.82 9.56 8.57
CA LEU A 78 -5.51 10.77 8.14
C LEU A 78 -6.44 10.42 6.96
N THR A 79 -7.64 10.95 6.99
CA THR A 79 -8.60 10.85 5.88
C THR A 79 -9.41 12.13 5.75
N ASN A 80 -9.93 12.38 4.55
CA ASN A 80 -10.89 13.44 4.25
C ASN A 80 -12.32 12.91 4.01
N ARG A 81 -12.58 11.63 4.33
CA ARG A 81 -13.90 11.01 4.20
C ARG A 81 -14.87 11.55 5.27
N PRO A 82 -16.05 12.06 4.89
CA PRO A 82 -17.00 12.62 5.86
C PRO A 82 -17.51 11.62 6.91
N SER A 83 -17.60 10.33 6.55
CA SER A 83 -18.11 9.27 7.42
C SER A 83 -17.10 8.73 8.43
N ASP A 84 -15.82 9.08 8.28
CA ASP A 84 -14.74 8.53 9.09
C ASP A 84 -14.20 9.61 10.05
N ALA A 85 -13.80 9.18 11.25
CA ALA A 85 -13.01 10.04 12.13
C ALA A 85 -11.74 10.46 11.37
N PRO A 86 -11.49 11.77 11.19
CA PRO A 86 -10.52 12.23 10.20
C PRO A 86 -9.08 11.94 10.61
N ILE A 87 -8.81 11.81 11.92
CA ILE A 87 -7.51 11.42 12.45
C ILE A 87 -7.68 10.27 13.44
N ARG A 88 -6.78 9.29 13.37
CA ARG A 88 -6.56 8.28 14.42
C ARG A 88 -5.08 8.15 14.69
N SER A 89 -4.72 7.97 15.95
CA SER A 89 -3.33 7.79 16.37
C SER A 89 -3.18 6.44 17.06
N TRP A 90 -2.11 5.73 16.74
CA TRP A 90 -1.73 4.48 17.35
C TRP A 90 -0.28 4.56 17.80
N HIS A 91 -0.05 4.11 19.03
CA HIS A 91 1.27 3.93 19.60
C HIS A 91 1.51 2.43 19.75
N GLU A 92 2.61 1.93 19.19
CA GLU A 92 2.98 0.51 19.22
C GLU A 92 1.83 -0.44 18.79
N PRO A 93 1.22 -0.24 17.60
CA PRO A 93 0.21 -1.16 17.11
C PRO A 93 0.83 -2.56 16.93
N LYS A 94 0.11 -3.61 17.36
CA LYS A 94 0.54 -5.01 17.14
C LYS A 94 0.45 -5.39 15.66
N VAL A 95 -0.78 -5.54 15.16
CA VAL A 95 -1.09 -5.78 13.75
C VAL A 95 -2.30 -4.93 13.38
N ARG A 96 -2.18 -4.19 12.27
CA ARG A 96 -3.22 -3.31 11.73
C ARG A 96 -3.13 -3.30 10.21
N GLY A 97 -4.24 -3.62 9.55
CA GLY A 97 -4.38 -3.57 8.11
C GLY A 97 -5.13 -2.33 7.65
N LEU A 98 -4.78 -1.84 6.45
CA LEU A 98 -5.46 -0.76 5.77
C LEU A 98 -5.65 -1.16 4.30
N SER A 99 -6.81 -0.84 3.73
CA SER A 99 -7.07 -1.03 2.31
C SER A 99 -7.82 0.19 1.74
N ASN A 100 -8.58 0.00 0.66
CA ASN A 100 -9.39 1.07 0.08
C ASN A 100 -10.69 1.34 0.87
N SER A 101 -11.05 0.46 1.81
CA SER A 101 -12.23 0.58 2.67
C SER A 101 -12.00 1.51 3.86
N SER A 102 -13.07 1.82 4.62
CA SER A 102 -12.92 2.48 5.93
C SER A 102 -12.24 1.54 6.92
N PRO A 103 -11.43 2.06 7.86
CA PRO A 103 -11.03 1.29 9.03
C PRO A 103 -12.19 0.86 9.94
N ASN A 104 -13.34 1.55 9.88
CA ASN A 104 -14.55 1.16 10.63
C ASN A 104 -15.29 -0.01 9.99
N ASP A 105 -15.21 -0.12 8.68
CA ASP A 105 -15.82 -1.19 7.89
C ASP A 105 -14.76 -1.78 6.94
N PRO A 106 -13.79 -2.53 7.50
CA PRO A 106 -12.67 -3.05 6.74
C PRO A 106 -13.16 -4.14 5.77
N TRP A 107 -12.68 -4.09 4.53
CA TRP A 107 -12.90 -5.15 3.56
C TRP A 107 -12.46 -6.52 4.12
N PRO A 108 -13.12 -7.64 3.76
CA PRO A 108 -12.82 -8.95 4.30
C PRO A 108 -11.34 -9.34 4.24
N LYS A 109 -10.65 -8.96 3.15
CA LYS A 109 -9.21 -9.22 2.98
C LYS A 109 -8.32 -8.60 4.05
N VAL A 110 -8.75 -7.48 4.66
CA VAL A 110 -7.98 -6.79 5.69
C VAL A 110 -7.90 -7.68 6.92
N ARG A 111 -9.06 -8.16 7.41
CA ARG A 111 -9.13 -9.05 8.57
C ARG A 111 -8.40 -10.37 8.31
N TRP A 112 -8.54 -10.91 7.10
CA TRP A 112 -7.82 -12.11 6.71
C TRP A 112 -6.30 -11.89 6.68
N GLY A 113 -5.83 -10.79 6.09
CA GLY A 113 -4.41 -10.44 6.07
C GLY A 113 -3.83 -10.19 7.46
N GLU A 114 -4.57 -9.50 8.35
CA GLU A 114 -4.17 -9.32 9.75
C GLU A 114 -3.98 -10.67 10.44
N ALA A 115 -4.93 -11.60 10.31
CA ALA A 115 -4.83 -12.93 10.90
C ALA A 115 -3.63 -13.75 10.35
N LEU A 116 -3.35 -13.65 9.05
CA LEU A 116 -2.18 -14.30 8.45
C LEU A 116 -0.86 -13.70 8.97
N VAL A 117 -0.77 -12.38 9.11
CA VAL A 117 0.41 -11.73 9.71
C VAL A 117 0.58 -12.12 11.17
N GLU A 118 -0.51 -12.16 11.95
CA GLU A 118 -0.48 -12.60 13.35
C GLU A 118 0.04 -14.04 13.49
N ASP A 119 -0.41 -14.95 12.64
CA ASP A 119 0.09 -16.34 12.60
C ASP A 119 1.58 -16.42 12.23
N VAL A 120 2.02 -15.66 11.22
CA VAL A 120 3.46 -15.58 10.87
C VAL A 120 4.30 -15.07 12.04
N LEU A 121 3.82 -14.06 12.77
CA LEU A 121 4.54 -13.46 13.90
C LEU A 121 4.54 -14.33 15.16
N ALA A 122 3.53 -15.21 15.33
CA ALA A 122 3.43 -16.12 16.47
C ALA A 122 4.35 -17.35 16.35
N ARG A 123 4.79 -17.70 15.14
CA ARG A 123 5.66 -18.85 14.90
C ARG A 123 7.11 -18.53 15.22
N GLU A 124 7.84 -19.53 15.72
CA GLU A 124 9.29 -19.47 15.80
C GLU A 124 9.89 -19.31 14.40
N ARG A 125 11.00 -18.56 14.33
CA ARG A 125 11.75 -18.27 13.12
C ARG A 125 13.24 -18.39 13.42
N HIS A 126 14.00 -18.86 12.44
CA HIS A 126 15.44 -19.03 12.54
C HIS A 126 16.19 -17.74 12.26
N ASP A 127 15.80 -17.01 11.22
CA ASP A 127 16.45 -15.78 10.79
C ASP A 127 15.46 -14.76 10.17
N GLU A 128 16.00 -13.60 9.79
CA GLU A 128 15.25 -12.53 9.13
C GLU A 128 14.77 -12.93 7.74
N ALA A 129 15.58 -13.69 6.97
CA ALA A 129 15.23 -14.10 5.61
C ALA A 129 13.99 -15.00 5.59
N GLU A 130 13.88 -15.92 6.56
CA GLU A 130 12.69 -16.74 6.74
C GLU A 130 11.44 -15.89 7.02
N LEU A 131 11.56 -14.86 7.87
CA LEU A 131 10.46 -13.93 8.14
C LEU A 131 10.03 -13.19 6.86
N ILE A 132 11.00 -12.73 6.07
CA ILE A 132 10.75 -12.04 4.80
C ILE A 132 9.95 -12.96 3.86
N GLU A 133 10.37 -14.20 3.68
CA GLU A 133 9.66 -15.15 2.81
C GLU A 133 8.23 -15.41 3.30
N ARG A 134 8.03 -15.70 4.60
CA ARG A 134 6.70 -15.92 5.18
C ARG A 134 5.77 -14.70 5.02
N LEU A 135 6.29 -13.47 5.17
CA LEU A 135 5.49 -12.25 4.94
C LEU A 135 5.14 -12.07 3.46
N PHE A 136 6.04 -12.43 2.53
CA PHE A 136 5.71 -12.43 1.10
C PHE A 136 4.66 -13.49 0.74
N GLU A 137 4.62 -14.64 1.42
CA GLU A 137 3.54 -15.63 1.26
C GLU A 137 2.18 -15.03 1.64
N VAL A 138 2.10 -14.23 2.71
CA VAL A 138 0.88 -13.49 3.06
C VAL A 138 0.48 -12.55 1.92
N LEU A 139 1.41 -11.76 1.39
CA LEU A 139 1.15 -10.83 0.29
C LEU A 139 0.76 -11.53 -1.03
N GLN A 140 1.14 -12.79 -1.20
CA GLN A 140 0.78 -13.62 -2.34
C GLN A 140 -0.48 -14.46 -2.11
N SER A 141 -1.08 -14.37 -0.92
CA SER A 141 -2.28 -15.14 -0.57
C SER A 141 -3.47 -14.65 -1.38
N THR A 142 -4.13 -15.58 -2.07
CA THR A 142 -5.35 -15.34 -2.83
C THR A 142 -6.31 -16.50 -2.62
N SER A 143 -7.59 -16.20 -2.49
CA SER A 143 -8.65 -17.21 -2.40
C SER A 143 -9.16 -17.65 -3.78
N ALA A 144 -8.64 -17.06 -4.87
CA ALA A 144 -9.16 -17.29 -6.22
C ALA A 144 -8.04 -17.39 -7.28
N SER A 145 -8.20 -18.31 -8.23
CA SER A 145 -7.31 -18.50 -9.39
C SER A 145 -7.63 -17.55 -10.55
N SER A 146 -8.87 -17.09 -10.63
CA SER A 146 -9.34 -15.99 -11.47
C SER A 146 -10.09 -14.99 -10.61
N ALA A 147 -10.14 -13.73 -11.04
CA ALA A 147 -10.81 -12.68 -10.29
C ALA A 147 -11.70 -11.86 -11.22
N THR A 148 -12.82 -11.39 -10.67
CA THR A 148 -13.63 -10.31 -11.22
C THR A 148 -13.46 -9.04 -10.38
N GLN A 149 -14.03 -7.93 -10.83
CA GLN A 149 -13.98 -6.68 -10.07
C GLN A 149 -14.70 -6.78 -8.71
N GLU A 150 -15.73 -7.64 -8.60
CA GLU A 150 -16.49 -7.86 -7.37
C GLU A 150 -15.68 -8.63 -6.30
N ASP A 151 -14.61 -9.30 -6.70
CA ASP A 151 -13.75 -10.08 -5.81
C ASP A 151 -12.67 -9.21 -5.12
N LEU A 152 -12.39 -8.01 -5.63
CA LEU A 152 -11.32 -7.14 -5.11
C LEU A 152 -11.37 -6.87 -3.59
N PRO A 153 -12.56 -6.78 -2.94
CA PRO A 153 -12.65 -6.68 -1.48
C PRO A 153 -12.15 -7.91 -0.71
N ARG A 154 -12.07 -9.07 -1.36
CA ARG A 154 -11.69 -10.36 -0.73
C ARG A 154 -10.24 -10.78 -1.04
N LEU A 155 -9.60 -10.15 -2.02
CA LEU A 155 -8.29 -10.56 -2.52
C LEU A 155 -7.14 -9.67 -2.00
N ILE A 156 -6.23 -10.26 -1.23
CA ILE A 156 -4.93 -9.64 -0.88
C ILE A 156 -4.10 -9.53 -2.16
N HIS A 157 -3.85 -10.67 -2.81
CA HIS A 157 -3.23 -10.73 -4.13
C HIS A 157 -4.30 -10.80 -5.23
N VAL A 158 -4.30 -9.84 -6.15
CA VAL A 158 -5.22 -9.83 -7.29
C VAL A 158 -4.53 -10.54 -8.47
N PRO A 159 -4.99 -11.72 -8.90
CA PRO A 159 -4.43 -12.38 -10.07
C PRO A 159 -4.72 -11.56 -11.34
N PRO A 160 -3.89 -11.69 -12.40
CA PRO A 160 -4.07 -10.97 -13.64
C PRO A 160 -5.44 -11.25 -14.24
N MET A 161 -6.18 -10.19 -14.52
CA MET A 161 -7.49 -10.23 -15.15
C MET A 161 -7.57 -9.18 -16.24
N ARG A 162 -8.30 -9.48 -17.33
CA ARG A 162 -8.54 -8.52 -18.41
C ARG A 162 -9.61 -7.53 -17.95
N MET A 163 -9.26 -6.24 -18.01
CA MET A 163 -10.14 -5.15 -17.61
C MET A 163 -10.15 -4.07 -18.70
N PRO A 164 -11.26 -3.31 -18.84
CA PRO A 164 -11.27 -2.11 -19.69
C PRO A 164 -10.17 -1.15 -19.27
N SER A 165 -9.36 -0.73 -20.23
CA SER A 165 -8.14 0.07 -20.00
C SER A 165 -8.20 1.37 -20.78
N SER A 166 -7.58 2.43 -20.25
CA SER A 166 -7.39 3.68 -20.99
C SER A 166 -6.55 3.45 -22.26
N ALA A 167 -6.65 4.37 -23.21
CA ALA A 167 -5.96 4.27 -24.49
C ALA A 167 -4.42 4.13 -24.36
N ASP A 168 -3.84 4.73 -23.31
CA ASP A 168 -2.41 4.63 -22.98
C ASP A 168 -2.05 3.39 -22.13
N GLY A 169 -3.04 2.61 -21.69
CA GLY A 169 -2.85 1.40 -20.91
C GLY A 169 -2.45 1.62 -19.44
N THR A 170 -2.49 2.85 -18.93
CA THR A 170 -1.94 3.19 -17.60
C THR A 170 -2.96 3.12 -16.47
N ARG A 171 -4.26 3.12 -16.78
CA ARG A 171 -5.34 3.07 -15.80
C ARG A 171 -6.55 2.32 -16.34
N LEU A 172 -7.49 2.02 -15.45
CA LEU A 172 -8.81 1.54 -15.85
C LEU A 172 -9.52 2.59 -16.72
N ALA A 173 -10.24 2.11 -17.74
CA ALA A 173 -11.04 2.94 -18.62
C ALA A 173 -12.14 3.66 -17.83
N SER A 174 -12.38 4.93 -18.14
CA SER A 174 -13.60 5.63 -17.74
C SER A 174 -14.80 5.06 -18.50
N ALA A 175 -16.02 5.32 -18.00
CA ALA A 175 -17.24 4.88 -18.68
C ALA A 175 -17.34 5.34 -20.15
N GLN A 176 -16.69 6.46 -20.49
CA GLN A 176 -16.63 6.97 -21.86
C GLN A 176 -15.66 6.15 -22.73
N GLU A 177 -14.50 5.78 -22.20
CA GLU A 177 -13.45 4.99 -22.87
C GLU A 177 -13.81 3.51 -22.98
N VAL A 178 -14.62 2.96 -22.08
CA VAL A 178 -15.07 1.55 -22.14
C VAL A 178 -15.73 1.25 -23.49
N ARG A 179 -16.41 2.23 -24.09
CA ARG A 179 -17.06 2.11 -25.41
C ARG A 179 -16.07 1.88 -26.56
N GLU A 180 -14.81 2.24 -26.37
CA GLU A 180 -13.74 2.08 -27.36
C GLU A 180 -13.13 0.66 -27.34
N GLY A 181 -13.52 -0.20 -26.39
CA GLY A 181 -13.24 -1.64 -26.40
C GLY A 181 -11.80 -2.04 -26.06
N THR A 182 -10.95 -1.12 -25.59
CA THR A 182 -9.56 -1.43 -25.23
C THR A 182 -9.50 -2.20 -23.91
N THR A 183 -8.75 -3.30 -23.86
CA THR A 183 -8.53 -4.10 -22.64
C THR A 183 -7.05 -4.20 -22.30
N GLY A 184 -6.76 -4.19 -21.00
CA GLY A 184 -5.42 -4.34 -20.44
C GLY A 184 -5.40 -5.34 -19.30
N TRP A 185 -4.19 -5.67 -18.83
CA TRP A 185 -4.01 -6.49 -17.64
C TRP A 185 -4.14 -5.64 -16.38
N TYR A 186 -5.00 -6.08 -15.47
CA TYR A 186 -5.13 -5.54 -14.12
C TYR A 186 -4.79 -6.63 -13.11
N GLY A 187 -4.05 -6.29 -12.06
CA GLY A 187 -3.66 -7.21 -11.00
C GLY A 187 -2.62 -6.61 -10.07
N THR A 188 -2.23 -7.38 -9.05
CA THR A 188 -1.13 -6.98 -8.17
C THR A 188 0.18 -7.04 -8.95
N ARG A 189 0.78 -5.88 -9.22
CA ARG A 189 2.02 -5.75 -9.99
C ARG A 189 3.25 -6.01 -9.12
N THR A 190 3.29 -5.41 -7.94
CA THR A 190 4.40 -5.51 -6.99
C THR A 190 3.87 -5.78 -5.59
N SER A 191 4.71 -6.46 -4.80
CA SER A 191 4.54 -6.63 -3.36
C SER A 191 5.76 -6.05 -2.67
N THR A 192 5.54 -5.27 -1.61
CA THR A 192 6.59 -4.52 -0.93
C THR A 192 6.52 -4.80 0.57
N MET A 193 7.67 -5.00 1.18
CA MET A 193 7.83 -5.21 2.61
C MET A 193 8.92 -4.27 3.14
N ILE A 194 8.66 -3.68 4.30
CA ILE A 194 9.65 -2.92 5.06
C ILE A 194 9.74 -3.53 6.46
N LEU A 195 10.94 -3.96 6.86
CA LEU A 195 11.24 -4.41 8.22
C LEU A 195 12.14 -3.38 8.89
N VAL A 196 11.91 -3.12 10.18
CA VAL A 196 12.71 -2.18 10.96
C VAL A 196 13.08 -2.81 12.29
N SER A 197 14.37 -2.81 12.61
CA SER A 197 14.88 -3.30 13.89
C SER A 197 14.39 -2.42 15.03
N ARG A 198 14.02 -3.07 16.14
CA ARG A 198 13.67 -2.39 17.40
C ARG A 198 14.87 -2.15 18.31
N THR A 199 16.02 -2.71 17.97
CA THR A 199 17.26 -2.58 18.75
C THR A 199 18.34 -1.91 17.92
N ALA A 200 19.19 -1.10 18.58
CA ALA A 200 20.33 -0.47 17.93
C ALA A 200 21.33 -1.53 17.40
N PRO A 201 21.95 -1.31 16.22
CA PRO A 201 21.66 -0.21 15.29
C PRO A 201 20.26 -0.35 14.65
N TYR A 202 19.50 0.74 14.60
CA TYR A 202 18.15 0.75 14.03
C TYR A 202 18.23 0.62 12.51
N ARG A 203 18.19 -0.62 12.02
CA ARG A 203 18.28 -0.98 10.62
C ARG A 203 16.89 -1.06 9.99
N ALA A 204 16.74 -0.55 8.78
CA ALA A 204 15.58 -0.78 7.94
C ALA A 204 15.95 -1.61 6.70
N VAL A 205 15.09 -2.57 6.37
CA VAL A 205 15.19 -3.42 5.19
C VAL A 205 13.96 -3.20 4.33
N PHE A 206 14.16 -2.86 3.07
CA PHE A 206 13.11 -2.78 2.05
C PHE A 206 13.31 -3.92 1.07
N VAL A 207 12.25 -4.68 0.83
CA VAL A 207 12.21 -5.70 -0.21
C VAL A 207 10.98 -5.47 -1.06
N GLU A 208 11.16 -5.39 -2.37
CA GLU A 208 10.06 -5.34 -3.33
C GLU A 208 10.23 -6.39 -4.41
N ARG A 209 9.13 -7.06 -4.72
CA ARG A 209 9.07 -8.14 -5.70
C ARG A 209 8.04 -7.83 -6.77
N ASP A 210 8.43 -7.92 -8.03
CA ASP A 210 7.46 -8.01 -9.12
C ASP A 210 6.68 -9.33 -9.01
N CYS A 211 5.37 -9.29 -9.21
CA CYS A 211 4.54 -10.50 -9.15
C CYS A 211 4.50 -11.24 -10.49
N TYR A 212 4.57 -10.49 -11.59
CA TYR A 212 4.41 -10.99 -12.95
C TYR A 212 5.37 -10.33 -13.94
N THR A 213 5.79 -11.09 -14.95
CA THR A 213 6.33 -10.56 -16.21
C THR A 213 5.33 -10.78 -17.34
N LEU A 214 5.47 -10.03 -18.43
CA LEU A 214 4.69 -10.25 -19.65
C LEU A 214 5.53 -11.02 -20.67
N HIS A 215 5.06 -12.20 -21.08
CA HIS A 215 5.66 -12.97 -22.15
C HIS A 215 4.64 -13.14 -23.27
N LYS A 216 4.92 -12.58 -24.46
CA LYS A 216 3.96 -12.50 -25.58
C LYS A 216 2.62 -11.90 -25.16
N ASN A 217 2.67 -10.84 -24.36
CA ASN A 217 1.51 -10.14 -23.79
C ASN A 217 0.64 -10.97 -22.84
N GLU A 218 1.15 -12.10 -22.34
CA GLU A 218 0.49 -12.93 -21.34
C GLU A 218 1.27 -12.90 -20.02
N PRO A 219 0.60 -12.72 -18.87
CA PRO A 219 1.24 -12.60 -17.58
C PRO A 219 1.77 -13.96 -17.12
N ARG A 220 3.03 -13.98 -16.71
CA ARG A 220 3.69 -15.13 -16.10
C ARG A 220 4.14 -14.78 -14.70
N ARG A 221 3.76 -15.60 -13.72
CA ARG A 221 4.17 -15.41 -12.34
C ARG A 221 5.66 -15.63 -12.22
N ILE A 222 6.35 -14.76 -11.49
CA ILE A 222 7.79 -14.89 -11.23
C ILE A 222 8.02 -15.92 -10.13
N CYS A 223 9.02 -16.78 -10.31
CA CYS A 223 9.40 -17.82 -9.35
C CYS A 223 10.64 -17.39 -8.56
N TYR A 224 10.46 -16.98 -7.31
CA TYR A 224 11.56 -16.47 -6.47
C TYR A 224 12.47 -17.55 -5.86
N THR A 225 12.19 -18.84 -6.13
CA THR A 225 13.12 -19.93 -5.83
C THR A 225 14.21 -20.06 -6.90
N ASP A 226 14.03 -19.45 -8.08
CA ASP A 226 15.07 -19.31 -9.09
C ASP A 226 15.93 -18.06 -8.79
N PRO A 227 17.24 -18.21 -8.49
CA PRO A 227 18.12 -17.09 -8.20
C PRO A 227 18.25 -16.08 -9.36
N VAL A 228 18.14 -16.55 -10.61
CA VAL A 228 18.25 -15.69 -11.80
C VAL A 228 17.03 -14.78 -11.91
N GLU A 229 15.84 -15.31 -11.65
CA GLU A 229 14.61 -14.53 -11.63
C GLU A 229 14.58 -13.56 -10.43
N ARG A 230 14.99 -14.03 -9.25
CA ARG A 230 15.10 -13.19 -8.05
C ARG A 230 16.02 -11.99 -8.29
N ALA A 231 17.21 -12.20 -8.84
CA ALA A 231 18.16 -11.11 -9.10
C ALA A 231 17.63 -10.04 -10.09
N LYS A 232 16.68 -10.39 -10.96
CA LYS A 232 16.07 -9.45 -11.93
C LYS A 232 14.85 -8.72 -11.36
N HIS A 233 14.09 -9.38 -10.48
CA HIS A 233 12.75 -8.96 -10.10
C HIS A 233 12.58 -8.62 -8.61
N GLU A 234 13.60 -8.90 -7.80
CA GLU A 234 13.69 -8.46 -6.41
C GLU A 234 14.57 -7.22 -6.30
N ARG A 235 14.06 -6.22 -5.59
CA ARG A 235 14.79 -5.04 -5.18
C ARG A 235 14.98 -5.12 -3.67
N TYR A 236 16.22 -5.26 -3.23
CA TYR A 236 16.60 -5.35 -1.81
C TYR A 236 17.45 -4.14 -1.45
N TYR A 237 17.02 -3.37 -0.45
CA TYR A 237 17.77 -2.26 0.09
C TYR A 237 17.81 -2.33 1.61
N GLU A 238 18.92 -1.89 2.18
CA GLU A 238 19.16 -1.87 3.61
C GLU A 238 19.87 -0.56 3.97
N TRP A 239 19.46 0.05 5.07
CA TRP A 239 20.10 1.24 5.60
C TRP A 239 19.90 1.35 7.12
N GLU A 240 20.77 2.12 7.78
CA GLU A 240 20.58 2.54 9.17
C GLU A 240 19.72 3.79 9.23
N LEU A 241 18.83 3.86 10.22
CA LEU A 241 18.05 5.06 10.49
C LEU A 241 18.94 6.13 11.10
N THR A 242 18.91 7.32 10.51
CA THR A 242 19.59 8.51 11.00
C THR A 242 18.73 9.14 12.08
N GLU A 243 19.27 9.30 13.29
CA GLU A 243 18.59 9.94 14.42
C GLU A 243 18.14 11.38 14.15
#